data_AF-A0A164PGD7-F1
#
_entry.id   AF-A0A164PGD7-F1
#
_cell.length_a   1.000
_cell.length_b   1.000
_cell.length_c   1.000
_cell.angle_alpha   90.00
_cell.angle_beta   90.00
_cell.angle_gamma   90.00
#
_symmetry.space_group_name_H-M   'P 1'
#
loop_
_entity.id
_entity.type
_entity.pdbx_description
1 polymer ?
#
loop_
_entity_poly.entity_id
_entity_poly.type
_entity_poly.pdbx_seq_one_letter_code
_entity_poly.pdbx_strand_id
1 'polypeptide(L)'
;MRWSSLFLPFVVLIASNVYCYPVSETDGSTEQGQTDHTISPSSNSSSVDPRSFTKPNNYFKRSGTRVCGVALRDADRQDCINRPGIQQFTFAGAATGTVVARQMTIAPGNNPPNTVQCEHVLELQVAQHVLLSSGFCDVLTAFRAAVGQGAQSAAEIMEGIVAAINARNNLFFLQTDVNKSKATYVQKVLSNAVAVPQLSASSTPTNSLAFADVHQFIHSPGVQAASTAVANAADVAINAVIARANAVQNAPAALTAALAAFNGHVANGLTVAATWNRVLAGVVVA
;
A
#
# COMPACT_ATOMS: atom_id res chain seq x y z
N MET A 1 56.83 -15.99 -10.65
CA MET A 1 56.03 -14.77 -10.44
C MET A 1 54.58 -15.11 -10.76
N ARG A 2 53.72 -15.27 -9.74
CA ARG A 2 52.28 -15.52 -9.89
C ARG A 2 51.57 -14.40 -9.16
N TRP A 3 50.81 -13.59 -9.90
CA TRP A 3 49.96 -12.53 -9.35
C TRP A 3 48.57 -13.12 -9.11
N SER A 4 48.13 -13.13 -7.86
CA SER A 4 46.78 -13.50 -7.45
C SER A 4 45.96 -12.23 -7.27
N SER A 5 44.98 -12.02 -8.13
CA SER A 5 44.02 -10.92 -8.03
C SER A 5 42.89 -11.31 -7.07
N LEU A 6 42.85 -10.66 -5.91
CA LEU A 6 41.74 -10.66 -4.97
C LEU A 6 40.62 -9.78 -5.52
N PHE A 7 39.48 -10.37 -5.86
CA PHE A 7 38.22 -9.65 -6.04
C PHE A 7 37.53 -9.53 -4.68
N LEU A 8 37.42 -8.31 -4.17
CA LEU A 8 36.56 -7.93 -3.05
C LEU A 8 35.15 -7.61 -3.59
N PRO A 9 34.07 -8.20 -3.05
CA PRO A 9 32.73 -7.71 -3.33
C PRO A 9 32.47 -6.43 -2.52
N PHE A 10 32.17 -5.34 -3.20
CA PHE A 10 31.58 -4.14 -2.61
C PHE A 10 30.15 -4.47 -2.15
N VAL A 11 29.97 -4.65 -0.84
CA VAL A 11 28.64 -4.65 -0.21
C VAL A 11 28.26 -3.20 0.05
N VAL A 12 27.41 -2.62 -0.81
CA VAL A 12 26.80 -1.31 -0.56
C VAL A 12 25.65 -1.50 0.41
N LEU A 13 25.87 -1.14 1.68
CA LEU A 13 24.83 -1.05 2.70
C LEU A 13 24.02 0.22 2.47
N ILE A 14 22.88 0.12 1.77
CA ILE A 14 21.88 1.19 1.73
C ILE A 14 21.03 1.08 3.00
N ALA A 15 21.30 1.94 3.98
CA ALA A 15 20.45 2.10 5.15
C ALA A 15 19.18 2.87 4.75
N SER A 16 18.14 2.15 4.30
CA SER A 16 16.82 2.72 4.06
C SER A 16 16.14 3.00 5.41
N ASN A 17 16.15 4.27 5.84
CA ASN A 17 15.34 4.73 6.97
C ASN A 17 13.85 4.69 6.59
N VAL A 18 13.20 3.56 6.85
CA VAL A 18 11.74 3.43 6.75
C VAL A 18 11.13 4.14 7.96
N TYR A 19 10.65 5.36 7.77
CA TYR A 19 9.93 6.10 8.81
C TYR A 19 8.58 5.42 9.10
N CYS A 20 8.39 4.97 10.34
CA CYS A 20 7.10 4.53 10.85
C CYS A 20 6.14 5.72 10.93
N TYR A 21 5.09 5.72 10.11
CA TYR A 21 3.93 6.58 10.34
C TYR A 21 2.95 5.86 11.26
N PRO A 22 2.50 6.48 12.36
CA PRO A 22 1.44 5.89 13.18
C PRO A 22 0.15 5.84 12.36
N VAL A 23 -0.42 4.64 12.24
CA VAL A 23 -1.79 4.45 11.77
C VAL A 23 -2.69 4.83 12.95
N SER A 24 -3.31 5.99 12.87
CA SER A 24 -4.45 6.34 13.73
C SER A 24 -5.56 6.84 12.84
N GLU A 25 -6.55 5.98 12.61
CA GLU A 25 -7.92 6.48 12.54
C GLU A 25 -8.20 7.04 13.94
N THR A 26 -8.40 8.35 14.04
CA THR A 26 -8.91 8.94 15.28
C THR A 26 -10.31 8.42 15.51
N ASP A 27 -10.50 7.69 16.62
CA ASP A 27 -11.81 7.38 17.17
C ASP A 27 -12.52 8.70 17.50
N GLY A 28 -13.42 9.13 16.62
CA GLY A 28 -14.30 10.27 16.87
C GLY A 28 -15.47 9.85 17.75
N SER A 29 -15.30 9.92 19.07
CA SER A 29 -16.41 9.88 20.02
C SER A 29 -16.94 11.29 20.31
N THR A 30 -18.27 11.37 20.42
CA THR A 30 -19.07 12.33 21.22
C THR A 30 -19.58 13.59 20.51
N GLU A 31 -20.88 13.63 20.24
CA GLU A 31 -21.67 14.86 20.40
C GLU A 31 -23.07 14.51 20.96
N GLN A 32 -23.27 14.89 22.23
CA GLN A 32 -24.57 15.22 22.80
C GLN A 32 -25.02 16.56 22.20
N GLY A 33 -26.31 16.72 21.87
CA GLY A 33 -26.84 18.03 21.51
C GLY A 33 -28.29 17.98 21.05
N GLN A 34 -29.16 18.55 21.87
CA GLN A 34 -30.63 18.56 21.80
C GLN A 34 -31.15 19.77 20.99
N THR A 35 -32.42 19.66 20.57
CA THR A 35 -33.45 20.69 20.28
C THR A 35 -33.44 21.54 18.98
N ASP A 36 -34.53 21.35 18.23
CA ASP A 36 -35.48 22.31 17.61
C ASP A 36 -34.98 23.59 16.92
N HIS A 37 -35.30 23.70 15.62
CA HIS A 37 -36.27 24.70 15.14
C HIS A 37 -36.78 24.37 13.72
N THR A 38 -38.11 24.38 13.58
CA THR A 38 -38.90 24.31 12.35
C THR A 38 -38.76 25.60 11.52
N ILE A 39 -38.73 25.48 10.18
CA ILE A 39 -39.55 26.22 9.18
C ILE A 39 -39.26 25.64 7.76
N SER A 40 -40.33 25.23 7.08
CA SER A 40 -40.45 24.89 5.64
C SER A 40 -41.17 26.05 4.91
N PRO A 41 -41.51 25.98 3.60
CA PRO A 41 -40.80 25.52 2.40
C PRO A 41 -40.97 26.51 1.21
N SER A 42 -40.27 26.33 0.06
CA SER A 42 -40.86 26.57 -1.29
C SER A 42 -39.95 26.18 -2.47
N SER A 43 -40.43 25.19 -3.23
CA SER A 43 -40.68 25.21 -4.70
C SER A 43 -39.56 25.21 -5.76
N ASN A 44 -39.51 24.07 -6.49
CA ASN A 44 -39.51 23.88 -7.95
C ASN A 44 -38.34 24.38 -8.84
N SER A 45 -37.62 23.42 -9.45
CA SER A 45 -37.80 23.03 -10.88
C SER A 45 -36.47 22.66 -11.58
N SER A 46 -36.44 21.44 -12.12
CA SER A 46 -35.82 21.03 -13.40
C SER A 46 -34.36 21.37 -13.69
N SER A 47 -33.47 20.37 -13.58
CA SER A 47 -32.85 19.69 -14.73
C SER A 47 -31.94 18.57 -14.22
N VAL A 48 -32.29 17.34 -14.51
CA VAL A 48 -31.43 16.16 -14.28
C VAL A 48 -30.32 16.21 -15.34
N ASP A 49 -29.10 16.50 -14.92
CA ASP A 49 -27.89 16.24 -15.71
C ASP A 49 -27.06 15.18 -14.98
N PRO A 50 -26.94 13.94 -15.51
CA PRO A 50 -26.29 12.83 -14.80
C PRO A 50 -24.75 12.83 -14.90
N ARG A 51 -24.09 13.96 -15.23
CA ARG A 51 -22.62 14.02 -15.31
C ARG A 51 -22.05 15.30 -14.69
N SER A 52 -22.23 15.47 -13.38
CA SER A 52 -21.36 16.35 -12.60
C SER A 52 -20.97 15.64 -11.30
N PHE A 53 -19.91 14.85 -11.39
CA PHE A 53 -19.14 14.42 -10.21
C PHE A 53 -18.33 15.64 -9.75
N THR A 54 -18.99 16.61 -9.14
CA THR A 54 -18.31 17.67 -8.40
C THR A 54 -17.78 17.03 -7.12
N LYS A 55 -16.52 16.55 -7.16
CA LYS A 55 -15.80 16.09 -5.97
C LYS A 55 -15.71 17.27 -4.98
N PRO A 56 -16.23 17.16 -3.74
CA PRO A 56 -16.01 18.20 -2.74
C PRO A 56 -14.53 18.21 -2.32
N ASN A 57 -13.93 19.40 -2.43
CA ASN A 57 -12.55 19.73 -2.07
C ASN A 57 -12.29 19.68 -0.55
N ASN A 58 -12.40 18.51 0.07
CA ASN A 58 -11.94 18.28 1.45
C ASN A 58 -10.68 17.41 1.44
N TYR A 59 -9.56 18.00 0.99
CA TYR A 59 -8.22 17.40 0.95
C TYR A 59 -7.42 17.59 2.25
N PHE A 60 -8.07 17.76 3.41
CA PHE A 60 -7.38 17.94 4.69
C PHE A 60 -7.30 16.65 5.52
N LYS A 61 -6.06 16.24 5.81
CA LYS A 61 -5.60 15.20 6.76
C LYS A 61 -6.16 13.78 6.56
N ARG A 62 -5.77 13.14 5.44
CA ARG A 62 -5.72 11.66 5.37
C ARG A 62 -4.27 11.22 5.60
N SER A 63 -4.00 10.58 6.73
CA SER A 63 -2.69 10.04 7.14
C SER A 63 -2.33 8.79 6.32
N GLY A 64 -2.37 8.88 4.99
CA GLY A 64 -2.06 7.78 4.08
C GLY A 64 -0.56 7.58 3.90
N THR A 65 -0.16 6.37 3.51
CA THR A 65 1.20 6.06 3.05
C THR A 65 1.56 6.97 1.88
N ARG A 66 2.46 7.94 2.09
CA ARG A 66 2.87 8.91 1.06
C ARG A 66 4.11 8.46 0.31
N VAL A 67 4.13 8.72 -1.00
CA VAL A 67 5.23 8.43 -1.91
C VAL A 67 5.34 9.56 -2.92
N CYS A 68 6.55 10.12 -3.08
CA CYS A 68 6.81 11.27 -3.95
C CYS A 68 5.83 12.44 -3.76
N GLY A 69 5.36 12.66 -2.51
CA GLY A 69 4.36 13.68 -2.17
C GLY A 69 2.89 13.29 -2.38
N VAL A 70 2.61 12.17 -3.04
CA VAL A 70 1.26 11.66 -3.35
C VAL A 70 0.84 10.62 -2.30
N ALA A 71 -0.41 10.67 -1.84
CA ALA A 71 -0.95 9.64 -0.96
C ALA A 71 -1.31 8.39 -1.78
N LEU A 72 -0.78 7.22 -1.39
CA LEU A 72 -1.14 5.94 -2.02
C LEU A 72 -2.46 5.38 -1.48
N ARG A 73 -2.88 5.78 -0.27
CA ARG A 73 -4.18 5.41 0.31
C ARG A 73 -5.22 6.45 -0.04
N ASP A 74 -6.25 6.06 -0.75
CA ASP A 74 -7.48 6.85 -0.88
C ASP A 74 -8.68 6.20 -0.16
N ALA A 75 -8.67 4.87 -0.03
CA ALA A 75 -9.74 4.09 0.57
C ALA A 75 -9.88 4.27 2.09
N ASP A 76 -11.12 4.42 2.54
CA ASP A 76 -11.56 4.48 3.93
C ASP A 76 -12.57 3.39 4.29
N ARG A 77 -13.00 3.36 5.56
CA ARG A 77 -13.99 2.39 6.05
C ARG A 77 -15.27 2.37 5.21
N GLN A 78 -15.73 3.53 4.76
CA GLN A 78 -16.97 3.65 4.00
C GLN A 78 -16.82 3.07 2.60
N ASP A 79 -15.64 3.19 1.97
CA ASP A 79 -15.35 2.54 0.69
C ASP A 79 -15.48 1.01 0.79
N CYS A 80 -15.03 0.44 1.90
CA CYS A 80 -15.23 -0.98 2.18
C CYS A 80 -16.71 -1.33 2.41
N ILE A 81 -17.45 -0.56 3.23
CA ILE A 81 -18.87 -0.80 3.52
C ILE A 81 -19.71 -0.75 2.23
N ASN A 82 -19.45 0.21 1.36
CA ASN A 82 -20.20 0.43 0.13
C ASN A 82 -19.91 -0.61 -0.97
N ARG A 83 -19.02 -1.58 -0.70
CA ARG A 83 -18.60 -2.56 -1.71
C ARG A 83 -19.39 -3.86 -1.61
N PRO A 84 -20.12 -4.23 -2.68
CA PRO A 84 -20.77 -5.53 -2.76
C PRO A 84 -19.75 -6.68 -2.66
N GLY A 85 -20.07 -7.69 -1.85
CA GLY A 85 -19.27 -8.90 -1.72
C GLY A 85 -17.93 -8.72 -1.01
N ILE A 86 -17.72 -7.61 -0.30
CA ILE A 86 -16.54 -7.47 0.55
C ILE A 86 -16.53 -8.55 1.64
N GLN A 87 -15.36 -9.10 1.93
CA GLN A 87 -15.19 -10.12 2.95
C GLN A 87 -14.57 -9.52 4.21
N GLN A 88 -14.97 -10.09 5.34
CA GLN A 88 -14.43 -9.83 6.66
C GLN A 88 -13.67 -11.06 7.16
N PHE A 89 -12.48 -10.82 7.70
CA PHE A 89 -11.58 -11.82 8.26
C PHE A 89 -11.38 -11.58 9.75
N THR A 90 -11.77 -12.55 10.58
CA THR A 90 -11.61 -12.53 12.04
C THR A 90 -11.01 -13.85 12.54
N PHE A 91 -10.47 -13.84 13.75
CA PHE A 91 -9.72 -14.94 14.33
C PHE A 91 -10.24 -15.27 15.73
N ALA A 92 -10.46 -16.56 16.00
CA ALA A 92 -11.02 -17.02 17.27
C ALA A 92 -9.99 -16.92 18.42
N GLY A 93 -10.37 -16.24 19.52
CA GLY A 93 -9.54 -16.09 20.72
C GLY A 93 -8.48 -14.99 20.63
N ALA A 94 -7.57 -14.94 21.61
CA ALA A 94 -6.48 -13.97 21.67
C ALA A 94 -5.22 -14.51 20.97
N ALA A 95 -4.46 -13.62 20.31
CA ALA A 95 -3.18 -13.99 19.71
C ALA A 95 -2.17 -14.39 20.81
N THR A 96 -1.52 -15.54 20.63
CA THR A 96 -0.62 -16.13 21.63
C THR A 96 0.87 -15.99 21.26
N GLY A 97 1.18 -15.55 20.04
CA GLY A 97 2.56 -15.51 19.54
C GLY A 97 3.17 -16.87 19.25
N THR A 98 2.34 -17.90 19.13
CA THR A 98 2.80 -19.20 18.62
C THR A 98 2.85 -19.18 17.08
N VAL A 99 3.57 -20.13 16.50
CA VAL A 99 3.62 -20.34 15.04
C VAL A 99 2.32 -20.91 14.47
N VAL A 100 1.35 -21.25 15.33
CA VAL A 100 0.07 -21.82 14.93
C VAL A 100 -0.94 -20.68 14.86
N ALA A 101 -1.49 -20.44 13.67
CA ALA A 101 -2.51 -19.43 13.48
C ALA A 101 -3.80 -19.80 14.22
N ARG A 102 -4.51 -18.79 14.72
CA ARG A 102 -5.86 -18.95 15.28
C ARG A 102 -6.81 -19.41 14.18
N GLN A 103 -7.96 -19.96 14.56
CA GLN A 103 -8.97 -20.32 13.55
C GLN A 103 -9.56 -19.06 12.91
N MET A 104 -9.25 -18.88 11.62
CA MET A 104 -9.78 -17.79 10.80
C MET A 104 -11.22 -18.07 10.38
N THR A 105 -12.08 -17.07 10.51
CA THR A 105 -13.46 -17.04 10.03
C THR A 105 -13.58 -16.00 8.92
N ILE A 106 -14.25 -16.38 7.83
CA ILE A 106 -14.53 -15.50 6.69
C ILE A 106 -16.04 -15.29 6.63
N ALA A 107 -16.47 -14.03 6.66
CA ALA A 107 -17.88 -13.65 6.61
C ALA A 107 -18.11 -12.52 5.59
N PRO A 108 -19.35 -12.28 5.15
CA PRO A 108 -19.70 -11.05 4.44
C PRO A 108 -19.40 -9.83 5.31
N GLY A 109 -18.73 -8.82 4.77
CA GLY A 109 -18.39 -7.58 5.48
C GLY A 109 -19.51 -6.54 5.51
N ASN A 110 -20.78 -6.98 5.52
CA ASN A 110 -21.93 -6.09 5.67
C ASN A 110 -22.05 -5.70 7.15
N ASN A 111 -22.01 -4.40 7.47
CA ASN A 111 -22.04 -3.88 8.85
C ASN A 111 -20.89 -4.43 9.73
N PRO A 112 -19.63 -4.15 9.37
CA PRO A 112 -18.46 -4.63 10.10
C PRO A 112 -18.44 -4.07 11.55
N PRO A 113 -18.09 -4.88 12.56
CA PRO A 113 -17.88 -4.39 13.91
C PRO A 113 -16.65 -3.46 13.97
N ASN A 114 -16.52 -2.66 15.03
CA ASN A 114 -15.36 -1.79 15.22
C ASN A 114 -14.05 -2.56 15.49
N THR A 115 -14.14 -3.87 15.72
CA THR A 115 -12.98 -4.75 15.91
C THR A 115 -12.27 -5.09 14.60
N VAL A 116 -12.83 -4.74 13.44
CA VAL A 116 -12.20 -4.90 12.12
C VAL A 116 -12.01 -3.54 11.43
N GLN A 117 -10.98 -3.44 10.59
CA GLN A 117 -10.63 -2.25 9.83
C GLN A 117 -10.65 -2.54 8.33
N CYS A 118 -11.01 -1.52 7.53
CA CYS A 118 -10.89 -1.57 6.08
C CYS A 118 -9.42 -1.48 5.71
N GLU A 119 -8.91 -2.48 5.01
CA GLU A 119 -7.50 -2.54 4.65
C GLU A 119 -7.26 -3.08 3.24
N HIS A 120 -6.15 -2.65 2.65
CA HIS A 120 -5.57 -3.21 1.42
C HIS A 120 -4.95 -4.59 1.67
N VAL A 121 -5.23 -5.58 0.84
CA VAL A 121 -4.63 -6.91 0.98
C VAL A 121 -3.14 -6.91 0.64
N LEU A 122 -2.77 -6.20 -0.43
CA LEU A 122 -1.41 -5.78 -0.67
C LEU A 122 -1.10 -4.61 0.26
N GLU A 123 -0.14 -4.79 1.16
CA GLU A 123 0.31 -3.71 2.03
C GLU A 123 0.88 -2.54 1.25
N LEU A 124 0.41 -1.32 1.54
CA LEU A 124 0.86 -0.10 0.87
C LEU A 124 2.36 0.15 1.03
N GLN A 125 2.94 -0.39 2.10
CA GLN A 125 4.38 -0.34 2.38
C GLN A 125 5.21 -1.06 1.31
N VAL A 126 4.66 -2.06 0.63
CA VAL A 126 5.33 -2.78 -0.47
C VAL A 126 5.52 -1.87 -1.67
N ALA A 127 4.42 -1.23 -2.12
CA ALA A 127 4.48 -0.27 -3.22
C ALA A 127 5.35 0.95 -2.85
N GLN A 128 5.21 1.46 -1.61
CA GLN A 128 6.07 2.54 -1.12
C GLN A 128 7.54 2.17 -1.15
N HIS A 129 7.90 0.99 -0.64
CA HIS A 129 9.29 0.54 -0.64
C HIS A 129 9.86 0.48 -2.06
N VAL A 130 9.14 -0.09 -3.01
CA VAL A 130 9.58 -0.20 -4.41
C VAL A 130 9.75 1.17 -5.05
N LEU A 131 8.76 2.06 -4.94
CA LEU A 131 8.81 3.38 -5.55
C LEU A 131 9.95 4.25 -4.97
N LEU A 132 10.18 4.17 -3.66
CA LEU A 132 11.29 4.91 -3.03
C LEU A 132 12.64 4.31 -3.39
N SER A 133 12.78 2.98 -3.29
CA SER A 133 14.08 2.31 -3.43
C SER A 133 14.53 2.15 -4.88
N SER A 134 13.61 2.23 -5.84
CA SER A 134 13.92 2.19 -7.27
C SER A 134 14.32 3.55 -7.85
N GLY A 135 14.26 4.65 -7.09
CA GLY A 135 14.47 5.99 -7.64
C GLY A 135 13.31 6.49 -8.51
N PHE A 136 12.12 5.88 -8.40
CA PHE A 136 10.93 6.34 -9.15
C PHE A 136 10.60 7.81 -8.86
N CYS A 137 10.80 8.29 -7.63
CA CYS A 137 10.57 9.69 -7.30
C CYS A 137 11.50 10.65 -8.04
N ASP A 138 12.73 10.23 -8.36
CA ASP A 138 13.66 11.01 -9.16
C ASP A 138 13.22 11.04 -10.62
N VAL A 139 12.75 9.90 -11.15
CA VAL A 139 12.13 9.84 -12.48
C VAL A 139 10.93 10.78 -12.54
N LEU A 140 10.03 10.73 -11.56
CA LEU A 140 8.85 11.58 -11.51
C LEU A 140 9.23 13.07 -11.47
N THR A 141 10.23 13.43 -10.67
CA THR A 141 10.71 14.81 -10.54
C THR A 141 11.33 15.31 -11.84
N ALA A 142 12.25 14.53 -12.42
CA ALA A 142 12.92 14.88 -13.67
C ALA A 142 11.96 14.89 -14.87
N PHE A 143 11.01 13.94 -14.92
CA PHE A 143 10.00 13.87 -15.96
C PHE A 143 9.11 15.11 -15.94
N ARG A 144 8.62 15.51 -14.76
CA ARG A 144 7.84 16.74 -14.58
C ARG A 144 8.61 18.00 -14.98
N ALA A 145 9.91 18.05 -14.68
CA ALA A 145 10.75 19.16 -15.13
C ALA A 145 10.90 19.19 -16.65
N ALA A 146 11.05 18.02 -17.29
CA ALA A 146 11.25 17.91 -18.73
C ALA A 146 10.00 18.26 -19.57
N VAL A 147 8.79 17.95 -19.06
CA VAL A 147 7.53 18.31 -19.75
C VAL A 147 7.00 19.70 -19.39
N GLY A 148 7.72 20.45 -18.55
CA GLY A 148 7.32 21.75 -18.04
C GLY A 148 6.51 21.67 -16.74
N GLN A 149 6.93 22.46 -15.74
CA GLN A 149 6.22 22.58 -14.47
C GLN A 149 4.83 23.19 -14.73
N GLY A 150 3.77 22.37 -14.63
CA GLY A 150 2.39 22.80 -14.85
C GLY A 150 1.62 21.98 -15.88
N ALA A 151 2.30 21.17 -16.71
CA ALA A 151 1.62 20.28 -17.66
C ALA A 151 0.84 19.18 -16.93
N GLN A 152 1.44 18.59 -15.89
CA GLN A 152 0.81 17.60 -15.01
C GLN A 152 1.43 17.62 -13.60
N SER A 153 0.57 17.50 -12.59
CA SER A 153 0.93 17.29 -11.19
C SER A 153 1.46 15.86 -10.96
N ALA A 154 2.18 15.67 -9.85
CA ALA A 154 2.61 14.34 -9.43
C ALA A 154 1.42 13.39 -9.22
N ALA A 155 0.30 13.90 -8.72
CA ALA A 155 -0.93 13.13 -8.52
C ALA A 155 -1.53 12.63 -9.84
N GLU A 156 -1.59 13.47 -10.88
CA GLU A 156 -2.08 13.07 -12.20
C GLU A 156 -1.17 12.03 -12.86
N ILE A 157 0.15 12.16 -12.72
CA ILE A 157 1.08 11.17 -13.28
C ILE A 157 0.97 9.83 -12.53
N MET A 158 0.75 9.86 -11.20
CA MET A 158 0.63 8.67 -10.37
C MET A 158 -0.79 8.08 -10.31
N GLU A 159 -1.77 8.68 -10.98
CA GLU A 159 -3.19 8.27 -10.89
C GLU A 159 -3.39 6.78 -11.19
N GLY A 160 -2.76 6.27 -12.25
CA GLY A 160 -2.85 4.84 -12.61
C GLY A 160 -2.27 3.92 -11.53
N ILE A 161 -1.21 4.35 -10.83
CA ILE A 161 -0.59 3.58 -9.75
C ILE A 161 -1.51 3.58 -8.53
N VAL A 162 -2.05 4.74 -8.16
CA VAL A 162 -3.01 4.89 -7.06
C VAL A 162 -4.28 4.07 -7.34
N ALA A 163 -4.80 4.12 -8.56
CA ALA A 163 -5.98 3.36 -8.96
C ALA A 163 -5.74 1.84 -8.92
N ALA A 164 -4.55 1.38 -9.34
CA ALA A 164 -4.19 -0.04 -9.24
C ALA A 164 -4.12 -0.50 -7.79
N ILE A 165 -3.48 0.28 -6.91
CA ILE A 165 -3.33 -0.03 -5.48
C ILE A 165 -4.69 0.01 -4.77
N ASN A 166 -5.55 0.96 -5.08
CA ASN A 166 -6.89 1.08 -4.47
C ASN A 166 -7.95 0.34 -5.29
N ALA A 167 -7.54 -0.58 -6.15
CA ALA A 167 -8.46 -1.42 -6.91
C ALA A 167 -9.40 -2.15 -5.95
N ARG A 168 -10.67 -2.30 -6.36
CA ARG A 168 -11.71 -2.87 -5.50
C ARG A 168 -11.26 -4.19 -4.91
N ASN A 169 -10.79 -5.13 -5.72
CA ASN A 169 -10.28 -6.44 -5.27
C ASN A 169 -9.17 -6.37 -4.21
N ASN A 170 -8.52 -5.22 -4.00
CA ASN A 170 -7.54 -5.03 -2.93
C ASN A 170 -8.16 -4.82 -1.53
N LEU A 171 -9.44 -4.50 -1.39
CA LEU A 171 -9.99 -4.07 -0.08
C LEU A 171 -10.69 -5.20 0.69
N PHE A 172 -10.49 -5.29 2.00
CA PHE A 172 -11.17 -6.24 2.89
C PHE A 172 -11.35 -5.66 4.28
N PHE A 173 -12.22 -6.28 5.09
CA PHE A 173 -12.22 -6.05 6.54
C PHE A 173 -11.30 -7.05 7.22
N LEU A 174 -10.33 -6.56 7.99
CA LEU A 174 -9.38 -7.39 8.75
C LEU A 174 -9.43 -7.02 10.22
N GLN A 175 -9.37 -8.03 11.11
CA GLN A 175 -9.28 -7.82 12.55
C GLN A 175 -8.12 -6.87 12.90
N THR A 176 -8.39 -5.92 13.78
CA THR A 176 -7.51 -4.76 14.04
C THR A 176 -6.12 -5.15 14.54
N ASP A 177 -6.02 -6.17 15.39
CA ASP A 177 -4.73 -6.70 15.88
C ASP A 177 -3.92 -7.30 14.73
N VAL A 178 -4.54 -8.14 13.91
CA VAL A 178 -3.90 -8.73 12.73
C VAL A 178 -3.50 -7.67 11.70
N ASN A 179 -4.33 -6.63 11.53
CA ASN A 179 -4.00 -5.51 10.65
C ASN A 179 -2.75 -4.76 11.13
N LYS A 180 -2.68 -4.41 12.41
CA LYS A 180 -1.50 -3.77 13.02
C LYS A 180 -0.23 -4.64 12.85
N SER A 181 -0.39 -5.95 12.95
CA SER A 181 0.68 -6.92 12.74
C SER A 181 1.16 -7.00 11.28
N LYS A 182 0.26 -6.82 10.30
CA LYS A 182 0.55 -6.95 8.87
C LYS A 182 1.60 -5.95 8.38
N ALA A 183 1.52 -4.70 8.81
CA ALA A 183 2.56 -3.70 8.57
C ALA A 183 3.92 -4.12 9.15
N THR A 184 3.95 -4.61 10.39
CA THR A 184 5.20 -5.04 11.04
C THR A 184 5.78 -6.30 10.37
N TYR A 185 4.92 -7.22 9.96
CA TYR A 185 5.27 -8.42 9.19
C TYR A 185 5.99 -8.03 7.90
N VAL A 186 5.39 -7.13 7.10
CA VAL A 186 5.99 -6.65 5.85
C VAL A 186 7.31 -5.94 6.09
N GLN A 187 7.39 -5.03 7.06
CA GLN A 187 8.64 -4.34 7.37
C GLN A 187 9.78 -5.32 7.72
N LYS A 188 9.49 -6.34 8.54
CA LYS A 188 10.49 -7.37 8.87
C LYS A 188 10.96 -8.12 7.62
N VAL A 189 10.04 -8.53 6.73
CA VAL A 189 10.40 -9.14 5.43
C VAL A 189 11.32 -8.22 4.63
N LEU A 190 10.95 -6.95 4.46
CA LEU A 190 11.69 -5.99 3.65
C LEU A 190 13.10 -5.71 4.21
N SER A 191 13.23 -5.68 5.53
CA SER A 191 14.53 -5.49 6.21
C SER A 191 15.48 -6.69 6.12
N ASN A 192 14.96 -7.88 5.81
CA ASN A 192 15.74 -9.12 5.82
C ASN A 192 16.18 -9.52 4.41
N ALA A 193 17.45 -9.34 4.07
CA ALA A 193 17.99 -9.63 2.73
C ALA A 193 17.94 -11.11 2.28
N VAL A 194 17.52 -12.04 3.15
CA VAL A 194 17.40 -13.46 2.82
C VAL A 194 16.16 -13.71 1.95
N ALA A 195 16.28 -14.62 0.98
CA ALA A 195 15.22 -14.97 0.04
C ALA A 195 13.94 -15.50 0.72
N VAL A 196 14.10 -16.19 1.85
CA VAL A 196 13.02 -16.70 2.70
C VAL A 196 13.19 -16.07 4.09
N PRO A 197 12.57 -14.91 4.34
CA PRO A 197 12.71 -14.21 5.62
C PRO A 197 12.10 -15.03 6.77
N GLN A 198 12.90 -15.28 7.81
CA GLN A 198 12.38 -15.84 9.05
C GLN A 198 11.81 -14.73 9.93
N LEU A 199 10.54 -14.89 10.34
CA LEU A 199 9.76 -13.93 11.11
C LEU A 199 9.48 -14.53 12.48
N SER A 200 10.31 -14.18 13.47
CA SER A 200 10.11 -14.66 14.84
C SER A 200 8.83 -14.06 15.44
N ALA A 201 7.97 -14.95 15.93
CA ALA A 201 6.73 -14.62 16.64
C ALA A 201 6.98 -14.41 18.15
N SER A 202 8.02 -15.02 18.71
CA SER A 202 8.41 -14.85 20.11
C SER A 202 9.31 -13.62 20.30
N SER A 203 9.25 -12.99 21.48
CA SER A 203 10.08 -11.87 21.95
C SER A 203 9.73 -10.41 21.56
N THR A 204 8.59 -10.12 20.91
CA THR A 204 8.23 -8.72 20.53
C THR A 204 6.80 -8.32 20.96
N PRO A 205 6.42 -7.02 20.91
CA PRO A 205 5.15 -6.48 21.43
C PRO A 205 3.90 -7.21 20.91
N THR A 206 2.73 -6.94 21.48
CA THR A 206 1.46 -7.62 21.15
C THR A 206 1.14 -7.73 19.64
N ASN A 207 1.71 -6.87 18.80
CA ASN A 207 1.62 -6.94 17.34
C ASN A 207 2.48 -8.03 16.68
N SER A 208 3.56 -8.57 17.25
CA SER A 208 4.22 -9.75 16.67
C SER A 208 3.47 -11.05 16.99
N LEU A 209 2.61 -11.03 18.00
CA LEU A 209 1.87 -12.21 18.43
C LEU A 209 0.90 -12.74 17.36
N ALA A 210 0.46 -11.89 16.42
CA ALA A 210 -0.45 -12.25 15.35
C ALA A 210 0.25 -12.51 14.00
N PHE A 211 1.57 -12.72 13.96
CA PHE A 211 2.28 -13.04 12.70
C PHE A 211 1.77 -14.32 12.04
N ALA A 212 1.44 -15.36 12.81
CA ALA A 212 0.85 -16.57 12.25
C ALA A 212 -0.53 -16.29 11.62
N ASP A 213 -1.33 -15.40 12.22
CA ASP A 213 -2.63 -14.98 11.68
C ASP A 213 -2.48 -14.14 10.40
N VAL A 214 -1.51 -13.22 10.37
CA VAL A 214 -1.15 -12.48 9.15
C VAL A 214 -0.75 -13.46 8.04
N HIS A 215 0.12 -14.42 8.36
CA HIS A 215 0.57 -15.43 7.42
C HIS A 215 -0.61 -16.26 6.88
N GLN A 216 -1.52 -16.71 7.74
CA GLN A 216 -2.72 -17.42 7.31
C GLN A 216 -3.63 -16.55 6.43
N PHE A 217 -3.82 -15.28 6.80
CA PHE A 217 -4.63 -14.33 6.04
C PHE A 217 -4.09 -14.12 4.61
N ILE A 218 -2.81 -13.75 4.46
CA ILE A 218 -2.21 -13.42 3.15
C ILE A 218 -2.12 -14.63 2.20
N HIS A 219 -2.17 -15.86 2.74
CA HIS A 219 -2.19 -17.12 1.99
C HIS A 219 -3.60 -17.68 1.74
N SER A 220 -4.65 -17.02 2.20
CA SER A 220 -6.02 -17.42 1.85
C SER A 220 -6.21 -17.28 0.33
N PRO A 221 -6.77 -18.26 -0.39
CA PRO A 221 -6.76 -18.28 -1.86
C PRO A 221 -7.28 -17.01 -2.53
N GLY A 222 -8.40 -16.44 -2.05
CA GLY A 222 -8.97 -15.21 -2.59
C GLY A 222 -8.11 -13.97 -2.33
N VAL A 223 -7.48 -13.92 -1.15
CA VAL A 223 -6.58 -12.84 -0.72
C VAL A 223 -5.25 -12.90 -1.48
N GLN A 224 -4.66 -14.07 -1.61
CA GLN A 224 -3.40 -14.26 -2.34
C GLN A 224 -3.58 -13.93 -3.83
N ALA A 225 -4.66 -14.42 -4.45
CA ALA A 225 -4.97 -14.11 -5.83
C ALA A 225 -5.19 -12.61 -6.05
N ALA A 226 -5.98 -11.96 -5.18
CA ALA A 226 -6.24 -10.54 -5.26
C ALA A 226 -4.97 -9.69 -5.08
N SER A 227 -4.19 -9.96 -4.04
CA SER A 227 -2.94 -9.22 -3.75
C SER A 227 -1.92 -9.37 -4.87
N THR A 228 -1.77 -10.57 -5.43
CA THR A 228 -0.88 -10.81 -6.58
C THR A 228 -1.34 -10.04 -7.81
N ALA A 229 -2.64 -10.04 -8.10
CA ALA A 229 -3.21 -9.28 -9.22
C ALA A 229 -2.98 -7.77 -9.07
N VAL A 230 -3.17 -7.24 -7.86
CA VAL A 230 -2.93 -5.82 -7.55
C VAL A 230 -1.46 -5.46 -7.67
N ALA A 231 -0.55 -6.32 -7.18
CA ALA A 231 0.89 -6.09 -7.30
C ALA A 231 1.33 -6.03 -8.77
N ASN A 232 0.83 -6.95 -9.60
CA ASN A 232 1.07 -6.93 -11.05
C ASN A 232 0.47 -5.69 -11.73
N ALA A 233 -0.75 -5.29 -11.35
CA ALA A 233 -1.38 -4.08 -11.89
C ALA A 233 -0.59 -2.81 -11.52
N ALA A 234 -0.03 -2.75 -10.30
CA ALA A 234 0.85 -1.66 -9.89
C ALA A 234 2.13 -1.62 -10.74
N ASP A 235 2.76 -2.76 -11.00
CA ASP A 235 3.94 -2.84 -11.89
C ASP A 235 3.62 -2.36 -13.32
N VAL A 236 2.46 -2.75 -13.87
CA VAL A 236 1.99 -2.25 -15.18
C VAL A 236 1.81 -0.73 -15.16
N ALA A 237 1.17 -0.18 -14.13
CA ALA A 237 0.94 1.25 -14.00
C ALA A 237 2.24 2.05 -13.83
N ILE A 238 3.20 1.52 -13.07
CA ILE A 238 4.55 2.09 -12.94
C ILE A 238 5.23 2.12 -14.31
N ASN A 239 5.24 0.99 -15.03
CA ASN A 239 5.85 0.90 -16.35
C ASN A 239 5.20 1.84 -17.37
N ALA A 240 3.91 2.13 -17.26
CA ALA A 240 3.25 3.13 -18.09
C ALA A 240 3.81 4.55 -17.87
N VAL A 241 4.10 4.93 -16.61
CA VAL A 241 4.76 6.22 -16.32
C VAL A 241 6.18 6.24 -16.90
N ILE A 242 6.93 5.16 -16.73
CA ILE A 242 8.30 5.03 -17.25
C ILE A 242 8.32 5.08 -18.78
N ALA A 243 7.37 4.44 -19.47
CA ALA A 243 7.24 4.50 -20.91
C ALA A 243 6.99 5.94 -21.40
N ARG A 244 6.11 6.68 -20.71
CA ARG A 244 5.86 8.10 -21.00
C ARG A 244 7.09 8.97 -20.78
N ALA A 245 7.85 8.71 -19.72
CA ALA A 245 9.11 9.41 -19.43
C ALA A 245 10.19 9.12 -20.48
N ASN A 246 10.31 7.87 -20.97
CA ASN A 246 11.23 7.50 -22.05
C ASN A 246 10.85 8.15 -23.40
N ALA A 247 9.57 8.47 -23.62
CA ALA A 247 9.09 9.07 -24.86
C ALA A 247 9.35 10.58 -24.96
N VAL A 248 9.92 11.22 -23.94
CA VAL A 248 10.26 12.65 -23.96
C VAL A 248 11.39 12.89 -24.97
N GLN A 249 11.07 13.61 -26.04
CA GLN A 249 12.06 14.04 -27.03
C GLN A 249 13.08 14.98 -26.41
N ASN A 250 14.36 14.82 -26.76
CA ASN A 250 15.48 15.59 -26.20
C ASN A 250 15.51 15.54 -24.66
N ALA A 251 15.27 14.35 -24.09
CA ALA A 251 15.25 14.13 -22.65
C ALA A 251 16.50 14.75 -21.97
N PRO A 252 16.32 15.62 -20.95
CA PRO A 252 17.44 16.18 -20.20
C PRO A 252 18.28 15.09 -19.55
N ALA A 253 19.59 15.34 -19.35
CA ALA A 253 20.51 14.38 -18.74
C ALA A 253 20.02 13.85 -17.38
N ALA A 254 19.35 14.70 -16.58
CA ALA A 254 18.75 14.30 -15.31
C ALA A 254 17.65 13.23 -15.47
N LEU A 255 16.80 13.35 -16.49
CA LEU A 255 15.75 12.36 -16.77
C LEU A 255 16.36 11.05 -17.25
N THR A 256 17.34 11.11 -18.15
CA THR A 256 18.07 9.93 -18.64
C THR A 256 18.78 9.18 -17.50
N ALA A 257 19.44 9.90 -16.59
CA ALA A 257 20.11 9.32 -15.43
C ALA A 257 19.12 8.66 -14.45
N ALA A 258 18.01 9.34 -14.15
CA ALA A 258 16.97 8.80 -13.28
C ALA A 258 16.33 7.53 -13.86
N LEU A 259 16.03 7.53 -15.18
CA LEU A 259 15.51 6.36 -15.88
C LEU A 259 16.50 5.20 -15.87
N ALA A 260 17.80 5.46 -16.08
CA ALA A 260 18.83 4.43 -16.03
C ALA A 260 18.95 3.81 -14.62
N ALA A 261 18.93 4.63 -13.57
CA ALA A 261 18.94 4.15 -12.19
C ALA A 261 17.71 3.28 -11.89
N PHE A 262 16.51 3.76 -12.24
CA PHE A 262 15.26 3.02 -12.07
C PHE A 262 15.27 1.68 -12.81
N ASN A 263 15.63 1.68 -14.09
CA ASN A 263 15.70 0.47 -14.89
C ASN A 263 16.74 -0.51 -14.35
N GLY A 264 17.86 -0.02 -13.81
CA GLY A 264 18.86 -0.85 -13.13
C GLY A 264 18.28 -1.57 -11.90
N HIS A 265 17.49 -0.89 -11.08
CA HIS A 265 16.82 -1.52 -9.93
C HIS A 265 15.77 -2.54 -10.37
N VAL A 266 14.95 -2.24 -11.38
CA VAL A 266 13.95 -3.16 -11.91
C VAL A 266 14.60 -4.40 -12.54
N ALA A 267 15.69 -4.24 -13.28
CA ALA A 267 16.46 -5.35 -13.84
C ALA A 267 17.04 -6.28 -12.75
N ASN A 268 17.30 -5.74 -11.56
CA ASN A 268 17.70 -6.51 -10.37
C ASN A 268 16.50 -7.07 -9.57
N GLY A 269 15.29 -7.01 -10.13
CA GLY A 269 14.10 -7.61 -9.54
C GLY A 269 13.35 -6.74 -8.52
N LEU A 270 13.65 -5.44 -8.43
CA LEU A 270 12.90 -4.53 -7.57
C LEU A 270 11.60 -4.09 -8.25
N THR A 271 10.56 -4.92 -8.13
CA THR A 271 9.19 -4.62 -8.57
C THR A 271 8.19 -4.86 -7.44
N VAL A 272 6.97 -4.34 -7.56
CA VAL A 272 5.90 -4.54 -6.57
C VAL A 272 5.54 -6.02 -6.48
N ALA A 273 5.38 -6.70 -7.61
CA ALA A 273 5.08 -8.14 -7.64
C ALA A 273 6.21 -8.98 -7.03
N ALA A 274 7.47 -8.73 -7.41
CA ALA A 274 8.60 -9.47 -6.85
C ALA A 274 8.76 -9.24 -5.34
N THR A 275 8.58 -7.98 -4.90
CA THR A 275 8.63 -7.62 -3.48
C THR A 275 7.48 -8.27 -2.69
N TRP A 276 6.27 -8.31 -3.25
CA TRP A 276 5.14 -9.01 -2.62
C TRP A 276 5.35 -10.52 -2.55
N ASN A 277 5.90 -11.14 -3.59
CA ASN A 277 6.24 -12.56 -3.57
C ASN A 277 7.25 -12.89 -2.46
N ARG A 278 8.17 -11.96 -2.15
CA ARG A 278 9.08 -12.10 -1.00
C ARG A 278 8.33 -11.99 0.35
N VAL A 279 7.29 -11.16 0.44
CA VAL A 279 6.39 -11.12 1.62
C VAL A 279 5.67 -12.46 1.80
N LEU A 280 5.13 -13.01 0.72
CA LEU A 280 4.48 -14.33 0.73
C LEU A 280 5.45 -15.45 1.09
N ALA A 281 6.73 -15.35 0.71
CA ALA A 281 7.76 -16.32 1.06
C ALA A 281 8.23 -16.24 2.54
N GLY A 282 7.79 -15.25 3.33
CA GLY A 282 8.15 -15.13 4.73
C GLY A 282 7.65 -16.33 5.55
N VAL A 283 8.50 -16.86 6.45
CA VAL A 283 8.18 -18.01 7.30
C VAL A 283 8.10 -17.58 8.75
N VAL A 284 6.98 -17.86 9.41
CA VAL A 284 6.80 -17.58 10.84
C VAL A 284 7.51 -18.66 11.65
N VAL A 285 8.43 -18.25 12.52
CA VAL A 285 9.22 -19.15 13.37
C VAL A 285 9.00 -18.84 14.85
N ALA A 286 9.24 -19.85 15.69
CA ALA A 286 9.12 -19.77 17.14
C ALA A 286 10.23 -18.89 17.74
#